data_AF-A0A7Z0TM02-F1
#
_entry.id   AF-A0A7Z0TM02-F1
#
_cell.length_a   1.000
_cell.length_b   1.000
_cell.length_c   1.000
_cell.angle_alpha   90.00
_cell.angle_beta   90.00
_cell.angle_gamma   90.00
#
_symmetry.space_group_name_H-M   'P 1'
#
loop_
_entity.id
_entity.type
_entity.pdbx_description
1 polymer ?
#
loop_
_entity_poly.entity_id
_entity_poly.type
_entity_poly.pdbx_seq_one_letter_code
_entity_poly.pdbx_strand_id
1 'polypeptide(L)' 'MVGKRKAPKRGKRTPIGDRVQFLMMMDPDVIADIKQVGIEEHRAAWDIMEQAAREFLKRRRGKRASQPSAD' A
#
# COMPACT_ATOMS: atom_id res chain seq x y z
N MET A 1 4.25 0.30 -42.71
CA MET A 1 5.01 1.22 -41.83
C MET A 1 4.31 1.23 -40.47
N VAL A 2 4.77 0.42 -39.50
CA VAL A 2 4.17 0.36 -38.16
C VAL A 2 4.61 1.62 -37.40
N GLY A 3 3.68 2.54 -37.18
CA GLY A 3 3.94 3.79 -36.48
C GLY A 3 4.53 3.52 -35.10
N LYS A 4 5.69 4.12 -34.82
CA LYS A 4 6.36 4.07 -33.52
C LYS A 4 5.41 4.65 -32.46
N ARG A 5 4.67 3.79 -31.75
CA ARG A 5 3.87 4.20 -30.59
C ARG A 5 4.85 4.77 -29.56
N LYS A 6 4.71 6.07 -29.24
CA LYS A 6 5.49 6.70 -28.18
C LYS A 6 5.26 5.91 -26.89
N ALA A 7 6.34 5.47 -26.25
CA ALA A 7 6.25 4.85 -24.93
C ALA A 7 5.50 5.82 -23.99
N PRO A 8 4.54 5.34 -23.17
CA PRO A 8 3.85 6.19 -22.22
C PRO A 8 4.90 6.88 -21.34
N LYS A 9 4.77 8.21 -21.19
CA LYS A 9 5.68 8.99 -20.33
C LYS A 9 5.67 8.33 -18.96
N ARG A 10 6.84 7.85 -18.53
CA ARG A 10 7.03 7.24 -17.20
C ARG A 10 6.53 8.26 -16.18
N GLY A 11 5.44 7.96 -15.49
CA GLY A 11 4.88 8.83 -14.46
C GLY A 11 5.95 9.17 -13.42
N LYS A 12 5.77 10.29 -12.70
CA LYS A 12 6.66 10.65 -11.59
C LYS A 12 6.72 9.46 -10.63
N ARG A 13 7.91 8.88 -10.41
CA ARG A 13 8.07 7.79 -9.45
C ARG A 13 7.86 8.37 -8.05
N THR A 14 6.93 7.80 -7.29
CA THR A 14 6.78 8.13 -5.86
C THR A 14 8.08 7.73 -5.15
N PRO A 15 8.73 8.66 -4.41
CA PRO A 15 9.92 8.32 -3.63
C PRO A 15 9.60 7.22 -2.61
N ILE A 16 10.46 6.20 -2.52
CA ILE A 16 10.28 5.08 -1.58
C ILE A 16 11.01 5.30 -0.24
N GLY A 17 12.03 6.17 -0.18
CA GLY A 17 12.86 6.37 1.02
C GLY A 17 13.56 5.08 1.47
N ASP A 18 13.70 4.88 2.78
CA ASP A 18 14.38 3.74 3.40
C ASP A 18 13.52 2.46 3.51
N ARG A 19 12.44 2.38 2.72
CA ARG A 19 11.50 1.25 2.79
C ARG A 19 12.09 -0.01 2.18
N VAL A 20 11.78 -1.14 2.81
CA VAL A 20 12.12 -2.48 2.30
C VAL A 20 10.88 -3.17 1.72
N GLN A 21 11.10 -4.10 0.78
CA GLN A 21 10.03 -4.94 0.25
C GLN A 21 9.73 -6.11 1.19
N PHE A 22 8.47 -6.48 1.30
CA PHE A 22 8.05 -7.72 1.94
C PHE A 22 6.95 -8.38 1.10
N LEU A 23 6.98 -9.72 1.03
CA LEU A 23 6.03 -10.48 0.23
C LEU A 23 4.79 -10.81 1.05
N MET A 24 3.61 -10.60 0.48
CA MET A 24 2.31 -10.92 1.10
C MET A 24 1.43 -11.69 0.12
N MET A 25 0.56 -12.54 0.67
CA MET A 25 -0.53 -13.17 -0.07
C MET A 25 -1.81 -12.37 0.17
N MET A 26 -2.57 -12.13 -0.90
CA MET A 26 -3.83 -11.38 -0.86
C MET A 26 -4.72 -11.85 -2.02
N ASP A 27 -6.04 -11.74 -1.83
CA ASP A 27 -7.03 -11.99 -2.87
C ASP A 27 -6.81 -11.07 -4.09
N PRO A 28 -6.89 -11.58 -5.34
CA PRO A 28 -6.64 -10.79 -6.54
C PRO A 28 -7.59 -9.59 -6.70
N ASP A 29 -8.84 -9.70 -6.29
CA ASP A 29 -9.82 -8.61 -6.40
C ASP A 29 -9.49 -7.50 -5.41
N VAL A 30 -9.07 -7.86 -4.19
CA VAL A 30 -8.58 -6.89 -3.21
C VAL A 30 -7.33 -6.17 -3.72
N ILE A 31 -6.41 -6.87 -4.40
CA ILE A 31 -5.25 -6.25 -5.05
C ILE A 31 -5.69 -5.26 -6.15
N ALA A 32 -6.72 -5.60 -6.93
CA ALA A 32 -7.24 -4.73 -7.98
C ALA A 32 -7.83 -3.45 -7.38
N ASP A 33 -8.63 -3.57 -6.32
CA ASP A 33 -9.23 -2.43 -5.63
C ASP A 33 -8.18 -1.49 -5.03
N ILE A 34 -7.15 -2.02 -4.36
CA ILE A 34 -6.05 -1.21 -3.82
C ILE A 34 -5.33 -0.43 -4.92
N LYS A 35 -5.10 -1.07 -6.08
CA LYS A 35 -4.48 -0.41 -7.22
C LYS A 35 -5.37 0.68 -7.80
N GLN A 36 -6.68 0.43 -7.88
CA GLN A 36 -7.65 1.41 -8.36
C GLN A 36 -7.67 2.66 -7.46
N VAL A 37 -7.70 2.48 -6.14
CA VAL A 37 -7.58 3.59 -5.18
C VAL A 37 -6.26 4.35 -5.37
N GLY A 38 -5.15 3.65 -5.62
CA GLY A 38 -3.86 4.29 -5.92
C GLY A 38 -3.89 5.18 -7.16
N ILE A 39 -4.63 4.78 -8.20
CA ILE A 39 -4.82 5.57 -9.42
C ILE A 39 -5.64 6.83 -9.11
N GLU A 40 -6.77 6.67 -8.40
CA GLU A 40 -7.71 7.74 -8.06
C GLU A 40 -7.10 8.80 -7.14
N GLU A 41 -6.35 8.38 -6.13
CA GLU A 41 -5.73 9.28 -5.16
C GLU A 41 -4.34 9.79 -5.60
N HIS A 42 -3.85 9.38 -6.77
CA HIS A 42 -2.48 9.65 -7.23
C HIS A 42 -1.40 9.20 -6.22
N ARG A 43 -1.64 8.06 -5.56
CA ARG A 43 -0.76 7.48 -4.54
C ARG A 43 -0.21 6.13 -4.98
N ALA A 44 0.92 5.74 -4.39
CA ALA A 44 1.44 4.41 -4.60
C ALA A 44 0.65 3.39 -3.74
N ALA A 45 0.36 2.20 -4.29
CA ALA A 45 -0.34 1.14 -3.56
C ALA A 45 0.33 0.77 -2.22
N TRP A 46 1.67 0.86 -2.14
CA TRP A 46 2.39 0.61 -0.90
C TRP A 46 2.05 1.64 0.19
N ASP A 47 1.76 2.89 -0.17
CA ASP A 47 1.45 3.96 0.78
C ASP A 47 0.07 3.76 1.40
N ILE A 48 -0.90 3.36 0.58
CA ILE A 48 -2.24 2.95 1.02
C ILE A 48 -2.14 1.76 1.98
N MET A 49 -1.36 0.74 1.61
CA MET A 49 -1.16 -0.44 2.45
C MET A 49 -0.42 -0.13 3.75
N GLU A 50 0.57 0.76 3.71
CA GLU A 50 1.30 1.20 4.89
C GLU A 50 0.36 1.95 5.86
N GLN A 51 -0.51 2.82 5.35
CA GLN A 51 -1.52 3.51 6.15
C GLN A 51 -2.48 2.50 6.82
N ALA A 52 -3.04 1.57 6.06
CA ALA A 52 -3.94 0.53 6.59
C ALA A 52 -3.24 -0.31 7.68
N ALA A 53 -1.99 -0.70 7.46
CA ALA A 53 -1.19 -1.44 8.44
C ALA A 53 -0.95 -0.61 9.72
N ARG A 54 -0.61 0.68 9.60
CA ARG A 54 -0.43 1.59 10.74
C ARG A 54 -1.70 1.73 11.57
N GLU A 55 -2.85 1.89 10.93
CA GLU A 55 -4.15 1.99 11.59
C GLU A 55 -4.53 0.70 12.31
N PHE A 56 -4.31 -0.46 11.68
CA PHE A 56 -4.51 -1.75 12.31
C PHE A 56 -3.62 -1.93 13.55
N LEU A 57 -2.32 -1.64 13.44
CA LEU A 57 -1.37 -1.77 14.55
C LEU A 57 -1.70 -0.80 15.70
N LYS A 58 -2.11 0.44 15.39
CA LYS A 58 -2.55 1.42 16.39
C LYS A 58 -3.74 0.86 17.20
N ARG A 59 -4.75 0.31 16.52
CA ARG A 59 -5.91 -0.34 17.17
C ARG A 59 -5.48 -1.53 18.02
N ARG A 60 -4.56 -2.38 17.52
CA ARG A 60 -4.09 -3.56 18.26
C ARG A 60 -3.31 -3.19 19.52
N ARG A 61 -2.48 -2.14 19.47
CA ARG A 61 -1.73 -1.62 20.63
C ARG A 61 -2.68 -1.01 21.67
N GLY A 62 -3.67 -0.23 21.24
CA GLY A 62 -4.71 0.30 22.12
C GLY A 62 -5.44 -0.81 22.88
N LYS A 63 -5.79 -1.90 22.19
CA LYS A 63 -6.40 -3.10 22.81
C LYS A 63 -5.46 -3.85 23.77
N ARG A 64 -4.15 -3.82 23.52
CA ARG A 64 -3.15 -4.46 24.38
C ARG A 64 -2.93 -3.66 25.68
N ALA A 65 -3.04 -2.34 25.63
CA ALA A 65 -2.96 -1.48 26.80
C ALA A 65 -4.21 -1.58 27.70
N SER A 66 -5.37 -1.97 27.15
CA SER A 66 -6.62 -2.15 27.91
C SER A 66 -6.84 -3.56 28.46
N GLN A 67 -5.93 -4.51 28.21
CA GLN A 67 -5.95 -5.82 28.87
C GLN A 67 -5.02 -5.74 30.08
N PRO A 68 -5.51 -5.97 31.33
CA PRO A 68 -4.62 -6.12 32.46
C PRO A 68 -3.68 -7.29 32.15
N SER A 69 -2.39 -7.08 32.39
CA SER A 69 -1.41 -8.15 32.43
C SER A 69 -1.93 -9.23 33.38
N ALA A 70 -2.21 -10.41 32.83
CA ALA A 70 -2.33 -11.61 33.66
C ALA A 70 -0.91 -11.93 34.12
N ASP A 71 -0.65 -11.64 35.39
CA ASP A 71 0.49 -12.17 36.14
C ASP A 71 0.43 -13.71 36.22
#